data_AF-A0A519ZTP5-F1
#
_entry.id   AF-A0A519ZTP5-F1
#
_cell.length_a   1.000
_cell.length_b   1.000
_cell.length_c   1.000
_cell.angle_alpha   90.00
_cell.angle_beta   90.00
_cell.angle_gamma   90.00
#
_symmetry.space_group_name_H-M   'P 1'
#
loop_
_entity.id
_entity.type
_entity.pdbx_description
1 polymer ?
#
loop_
_entity_poly.entity_id
_entity_poly.type
_entity_poly.pdbx_seq_one_letter_code
_entity_poly.pdbx_strand_id
1 'polypeptide(L)'
;MRVGRDLSVPPSTRSSGCPAALFCQTKRRSSETKSIYRFSRSRQGTSLFYAIRGHAGSDQAPATARAVHPHASACPHGPLVGTRPILPRHQQRFLMSALRKSIKEAAVGVHKLCIRMGVHVLPVHYYSPVPNILELKRTKAEWSRPSDLPGIHVDLDAQLQLLTSVCAPYQFEYKGNPHYREGQDKHFGPGYGPIEAQALHGFVRHYKPGRIVEVGSGVSTYCMSKALELNKREGRPGRITSVEPYPSAALRALPDIELLAQPVQHTDLSVFTSLGEGDLLFIDSSHTVRPGGDVNFLVLEVLPRLKPGVIVHIHDIYLPYDYQRDTCETFFHWTETSLVRAYMTHNPKVEILACMSHLHYERAQGMQQVFPDYVPQANDEGLQPEQYSPTSPAPGDFPCSLYLITK
;
A
#
# COMPACT_ATOMS: atom_id res chain seq x y z
N MET A 1 -25.23 51.29 -48.58
CA MET A 1 -26.42 51.33 -49.46
C MET A 1 -27.26 50.07 -49.23
N ARG A 2 -28.59 50.17 -49.21
CA ARG A 2 -29.51 49.01 -49.20
C ARG A 2 -29.73 48.51 -50.63
N VAL A 3 -29.85 47.19 -50.83
CA VAL A 3 -31.05 46.49 -51.34
C VAL A 3 -30.92 45.04 -50.87
N GLY A 4 -32.01 44.41 -50.39
CA GLY A 4 -32.08 42.98 -50.10
C GLY A 4 -33.23 42.31 -50.84
N ARG A 5 -33.45 41.00 -50.61
CA ARG A 5 -34.72 40.30 -50.88
C ARG A 5 -34.81 39.04 -50.02
N ASP A 6 -35.96 38.87 -49.38
CA ASP A 6 -36.39 37.67 -48.67
C ASP A 6 -36.75 36.52 -49.63
N LEU A 7 -36.92 35.29 -49.11
CA LEU A 7 -38.25 34.64 -49.05
C LEU A 7 -38.24 33.24 -48.39
N SER A 8 -38.94 33.13 -47.26
CA SER A 8 -39.89 32.07 -46.82
C SER A 8 -39.52 30.56 -46.71
N VAL A 9 -40.22 29.90 -45.77
CA VAL A 9 -40.12 28.51 -45.23
C VAL A 9 -41.56 27.93 -45.17
N PRO A 10 -41.92 26.85 -44.42
CA PRO A 10 -41.75 25.37 -44.53
C PRO A 10 -42.90 24.73 -45.41
N PRO A 11 -43.59 23.56 -45.18
CA PRO A 11 -43.40 22.40 -44.26
C PRO A 11 -43.75 20.94 -44.75
N SER A 12 -43.28 19.94 -43.96
CA SER A 12 -43.92 18.62 -43.70
C SER A 12 -43.91 17.53 -44.82
N THR A 13 -44.14 16.21 -44.62
CA THR A 13 -44.60 15.34 -43.49
C THR A 13 -44.14 13.87 -43.74
N ARG A 14 -44.00 13.05 -42.65
CA ARG A 14 -44.31 11.57 -42.56
C ARG A 14 -43.56 10.59 -43.51
N SER A 15 -43.45 9.27 -43.28
CA SER A 15 -43.66 8.37 -42.13
C SER A 15 -43.12 6.95 -42.47
N SER A 16 -43.11 6.04 -41.48
CA SER A 16 -42.89 4.57 -41.59
C SER A 16 -41.44 4.11 -41.85
N GLY A 17 -41.00 2.96 -41.32
CA GLY A 17 -41.67 2.05 -40.40
C GLY A 17 -40.72 1.02 -39.78
N CYS A 18 -41.04 0.56 -38.58
CA CYS A 18 -40.43 -0.62 -37.97
C CYS A 18 -41.02 -1.90 -38.62
N PRO A 19 -40.37 -3.06 -38.49
CA PRO A 19 -40.94 -3.99 -37.51
C PRO A 19 -39.91 -4.74 -36.65
N ALA A 20 -40.39 -5.19 -35.50
CA ALA A 20 -39.65 -6.02 -34.55
C ALA A 20 -39.50 -7.48 -35.03
N ALA A 21 -38.53 -8.18 -34.47
CA ALA A 21 -38.51 -9.64 -34.40
C ALA A 21 -38.49 -10.07 -32.93
N LEU A 22 -39.42 -10.95 -32.55
CA LEU A 22 -39.69 -11.38 -31.19
C LEU A 22 -39.53 -12.91 -31.08
N PHE A 23 -38.61 -13.39 -30.25
CA PHE A 23 -38.55 -14.80 -29.81
C PHE A 23 -37.92 -14.79 -28.40
N CYS A 24 -38.68 -14.86 -27.30
CA CYS A 24 -39.56 -15.95 -26.82
C CYS A 24 -38.79 -17.15 -26.24
N GLN A 25 -38.68 -17.12 -24.90
CA GLN A 25 -38.61 -18.25 -23.95
C GLN A 25 -37.66 -19.43 -24.20
N THR A 26 -36.72 -19.60 -23.26
CA THR A 26 -36.73 -20.82 -22.42
C THR A 26 -36.38 -20.49 -20.96
N LYS A 27 -37.31 -20.77 -20.04
CA LYS A 27 -36.99 -20.97 -18.62
C LYS A 27 -36.21 -22.28 -18.49
N ARG A 28 -35.03 -22.28 -17.86
CA ARG A 28 -34.52 -23.46 -17.14
C ARG A 28 -34.11 -23.09 -15.71
N ARG A 29 -34.84 -23.66 -14.76
CA ARG A 29 -34.46 -23.76 -13.35
C ARG A 29 -33.52 -24.95 -13.18
N SER A 30 -32.33 -24.73 -12.67
CA SER A 30 -31.48 -25.69 -11.93
C SER A 30 -30.11 -25.03 -11.70
N SER A 31 -29.53 -24.96 -10.51
CA SER A 31 -29.98 -25.45 -9.20
C SER A 31 -29.33 -24.60 -8.11
N GLU A 32 -30.13 -24.00 -7.22
CA GLU A 32 -29.60 -23.42 -5.98
C GLU A 32 -29.08 -24.55 -5.09
N THR A 33 -27.76 -24.74 -5.01
CA THR A 33 -27.17 -25.58 -3.96
C THR A 33 -27.18 -24.82 -2.63
N LYS A 34 -28.37 -24.72 -2.03
CA LYS A 34 -28.56 -24.21 -0.67
C LYS A 34 -27.87 -25.14 0.32
N SER A 35 -26.59 -24.88 0.61
CA SER A 35 -25.90 -25.49 1.74
C SER A 35 -26.50 -24.94 3.04
N ILE A 36 -27.41 -25.71 3.62
CA ILE A 36 -28.05 -25.40 4.90
C ILE A 36 -27.01 -25.63 6.00
N TYR A 37 -26.30 -24.58 6.40
CA TYR A 37 -25.52 -24.60 7.64
C TYR A 37 -26.48 -24.60 8.85
N ARG A 38 -26.89 -25.81 9.25
CA ARG A 38 -27.47 -26.04 10.58
C ARG A 38 -26.42 -25.70 11.64
N PHE A 39 -26.67 -24.64 12.39
CA PHE A 39 -25.83 -24.23 13.52
C PHE A 39 -26.04 -25.18 14.72
N SER A 40 -25.42 -26.36 14.70
CA SER A 40 -25.37 -27.23 15.89
C SER A 40 -24.27 -26.74 16.85
N ARG A 41 -24.70 -26.21 18.00
CA ARG A 41 -23.77 -25.89 19.11
C ARG A 41 -23.22 -27.19 19.72
N SER A 42 -22.01 -27.59 19.36
CA SER A 42 -21.21 -28.58 20.13
C SER A 42 -19.91 -27.97 20.63
N ARG A 43 -19.59 -28.23 21.91
CA ARG A 43 -18.50 -27.59 22.65
C ARG A 43 -17.16 -28.32 22.45
N GLN A 44 -16.08 -27.55 22.33
CA GLN A 44 -14.69 -27.83 22.77
C GLN A 44 -14.04 -29.17 22.34
N GLY A 45 -13.02 -29.10 21.47
CA GLY A 45 -12.10 -30.20 21.18
C GLY A 45 -10.85 -29.76 20.41
N THR A 46 -9.80 -29.40 21.16
CA THR A 46 -8.36 -29.37 20.80
C THR A 46 -7.94 -29.48 19.32
N SER A 47 -7.30 -28.41 18.80
CA SER A 47 -6.48 -28.47 17.59
C SER A 47 -5.23 -29.34 17.81
N LEU A 48 -5.01 -30.32 16.93
CA LEU A 48 -3.82 -31.17 16.90
C LEU A 48 -2.93 -30.77 15.72
N PHE A 49 -1.61 -30.82 15.92
CA PHE A 49 -0.62 -30.47 14.89
C PHE A 49 -0.71 -31.41 13.68
N TYR A 50 -0.69 -30.85 12.47
CA TYR A 50 -0.39 -31.61 11.25
C TYR A 50 1.11 -31.52 10.96
N ALA A 51 1.80 -32.65 11.12
CA ALA A 51 3.18 -32.83 10.66
C ALA A 51 3.16 -33.80 9.46
N ILE A 52 3.63 -33.35 8.30
CA ILE A 52 3.75 -34.18 7.10
C ILE A 52 5.09 -34.94 7.18
N ARG A 53 5.03 -36.27 7.26
CA ARG A 53 6.17 -37.16 6.92
C ARG A 53 5.66 -38.39 6.16
N GLY A 54 6.41 -38.77 5.13
CA GLY A 54 6.00 -39.75 4.11
C GLY A 54 6.11 -41.22 4.54
N HIS A 55 5.57 -42.09 3.69
CA HIS A 55 5.51 -43.54 3.88
C HIS A 55 6.83 -44.27 3.60
N ALA A 56 7.19 -45.15 4.53
CA ALA A 56 7.67 -46.53 4.34
C ALA A 56 7.51 -47.21 5.71
N GLY A 57 7.20 -48.50 5.90
CA GLY A 57 6.95 -49.61 4.98
C GLY A 57 7.29 -50.91 5.75
N SER A 58 6.35 -51.86 5.83
CA SER A 58 6.45 -53.19 6.51
C SER A 58 6.87 -53.17 8.02
N ASP A 59 6.69 -54.21 8.85
CA ASP A 59 6.23 -55.60 8.66
C ASP A 59 5.51 -56.15 9.93
N GLN A 60 4.66 -57.17 9.70
CA GLN A 60 4.27 -58.32 10.54
C GLN A 60 3.99 -58.29 12.08
N ALA A 61 3.07 -59.18 12.46
CA ALA A 61 2.57 -59.52 13.80
C ALA A 61 3.45 -60.65 14.45
N PRO A 62 3.09 -61.34 15.58
CA PRO A 62 1.82 -61.37 16.33
C PRO A 62 1.91 -61.38 17.87
N ALA A 63 0.74 -61.45 18.49
CA ALA A 63 0.54 -61.63 19.94
C ALA A 63 0.78 -63.07 20.42
N THR A 64 1.14 -63.23 21.71
CA THR A 64 0.62 -64.26 22.64
C THR A 64 1.21 -64.07 24.05
N ALA A 65 0.36 -64.10 25.09
CA ALA A 65 0.63 -64.58 26.47
C ALA A 65 -0.58 -64.21 27.38
N ARG A 66 -1.61 -65.06 27.43
CA ARG A 66 -1.92 -65.89 28.62
C ARG A 66 -1.80 -65.16 29.97
N ALA A 67 -2.95 -64.73 30.48
CA ALA A 67 -3.11 -64.38 31.89
C ALA A 67 -2.98 -65.63 32.77
N VAL A 68 -2.22 -65.53 33.86
CA VAL A 68 -2.23 -66.47 34.98
C VAL A 68 -2.29 -65.64 36.26
N HIS A 69 -3.41 -65.70 36.97
CA HIS A 69 -3.47 -65.23 38.36
C HIS A 69 -2.79 -66.27 39.26
N PRO A 70 -2.06 -65.80 40.28
CA PRO A 70 -2.23 -66.41 41.59
C PRO A 70 -2.43 -65.38 42.71
N HIS A 71 -3.36 -65.75 43.60
CA HIS A 71 -3.42 -65.43 45.03
C HIS A 71 -3.14 -64.01 45.53
N ALA A 72 -4.21 -63.42 46.07
CA ALA A 72 -4.12 -62.36 47.07
C ALA A 72 -3.44 -62.87 48.35
N SER A 73 -2.42 -62.15 48.81
CA SER A 73 -1.88 -62.22 50.17
C SER A 73 -1.88 -60.81 50.75
N ALA A 74 -2.64 -60.62 51.82
CA ALA A 74 -2.73 -59.33 52.50
C ALA A 74 -1.48 -59.07 53.36
N CYS A 75 -0.93 -57.86 53.28
CA CYS A 75 0.09 -57.35 54.19
C CYS A 75 -0.19 -55.87 54.52
N PRO A 76 0.30 -55.35 55.66
CA PRO A 76 -0.43 -54.37 56.44
C PRO A 76 -0.15 -52.89 56.11
N HIS A 77 -1.00 -52.04 56.68
CA HIS A 77 -1.01 -50.57 56.62
C HIS A 77 0.38 -49.89 56.58
N GLY A 78 0.72 -49.32 55.42
CA GLY A 78 1.70 -48.24 55.33
C GLY A 78 1.12 -46.91 55.86
N PRO A 79 1.97 -45.96 56.29
CA PRO A 79 1.51 -44.70 56.88
C PRO A 79 0.74 -43.83 55.88
N LEU A 80 -0.27 -43.11 56.40
CA LEU A 80 -1.12 -42.22 55.62
C LEU A 80 -0.30 -41.11 54.95
N VAL A 81 -0.02 -41.27 53.65
CA VAL A 81 0.47 -40.18 52.80
C VAL A 81 -0.61 -39.11 52.78
N GLY A 82 -0.31 -37.96 53.39
CA GLY A 82 -1.25 -36.84 53.48
C GLY A 82 -1.73 -36.41 52.10
N THR A 83 -3.00 -36.70 51.81
CA THR A 83 -3.63 -36.31 50.55
C THR A 83 -3.71 -34.80 50.47
N ARG A 84 -2.80 -34.16 49.72
CA ARG A 84 -2.95 -32.75 49.34
C ARG A 84 -4.35 -32.58 48.73
N PRO A 85 -5.19 -31.66 49.21
CA PRO A 85 -6.55 -31.53 48.71
C PRO A 85 -6.52 -31.11 47.25
N ILE A 86 -6.82 -32.06 46.35
CA ILE A 86 -6.92 -31.79 44.92
C ILE A 86 -8.23 -31.01 44.71
N LEU A 87 -8.10 -29.69 44.52
CA LEU A 87 -9.23 -28.81 44.18
C LEU A 87 -10.09 -29.44 43.06
N PRO A 88 -11.42 -29.45 43.18
CA PRO A 88 -12.32 -29.97 42.15
C PRO A 88 -11.98 -29.42 40.76
N ARG A 89 -11.99 -30.27 39.72
CA ARG A 89 -11.61 -29.90 38.33
C ARG A 89 -12.29 -28.64 37.81
N HIS A 90 -13.52 -28.34 38.26
CA HIS A 90 -14.22 -27.09 37.93
C HIS A 90 -13.56 -25.85 38.56
N GLN A 91 -13.20 -25.91 39.84
CA GLN A 91 -12.50 -24.83 40.54
C GLN A 91 -11.07 -24.64 40.00
N GLN A 92 -10.37 -25.72 39.64
CA GLN A 92 -9.08 -25.64 38.94
C GLN A 92 -9.19 -24.93 37.58
N ARG A 93 -10.21 -25.27 36.76
CA ARG A 93 -10.46 -24.59 35.48
C ARG A 93 -10.77 -23.10 35.67
N PHE A 94 -11.55 -22.75 36.69
CA PHE A 94 -11.87 -21.35 37.01
C PHE A 94 -10.62 -20.58 37.47
N LEU A 95 -9.83 -21.12 38.38
CA LEU A 95 -8.59 -20.51 38.87
C LEU A 95 -7.57 -20.31 37.74
N MET A 96 -7.38 -21.30 36.88
CA MET A 96 -6.52 -21.20 35.70
C MET A 96 -7.04 -20.18 34.67
N SER A 97 -8.36 -20.02 34.55
CA SER A 97 -8.96 -18.98 33.71
C SER A 97 -8.72 -17.57 34.29
N ALA A 98 -8.88 -17.41 35.60
CA ALA A 98 -8.60 -16.15 36.30
C ALA A 98 -7.12 -15.77 36.21
N LEU A 99 -6.21 -16.71 36.48
CA LEU A 99 -4.77 -16.50 36.36
C LEU A 99 -4.35 -16.07 34.94
N ARG A 100 -4.87 -16.75 33.90
CA ARG A 100 -4.64 -16.37 32.50
C ARG A 100 -5.17 -14.97 32.16
N LYS A 101 -6.30 -14.57 32.75
CA LYS A 101 -6.84 -13.21 32.61
C LYS A 101 -5.90 -12.19 33.26
N SER A 102 -5.48 -12.40 34.50
CA SER A 102 -4.56 -11.50 35.22
C SER A 102 -3.21 -11.37 34.52
N ILE A 103 -2.64 -12.47 33.98
CA ILE A 103 -1.40 -12.42 33.19
C ILE A 103 -1.58 -11.57 31.91
N LYS A 104 -2.71 -11.72 31.21
CA LYS A 104 -3.02 -10.89 30.03
C LYS A 104 -3.19 -9.41 30.39
N GLU A 105 -3.89 -9.11 31.48
CA GLU A 105 -4.08 -7.73 31.96
C GLU A 105 -2.74 -7.09 32.37
N ALA A 106 -1.87 -7.84 33.05
CA ALA A 106 -0.51 -7.41 33.38
C ALA A 106 0.34 -7.16 32.12
N ALA A 107 0.30 -8.07 31.13
CA ALA A 107 1.02 -7.90 29.87
C ALA A 107 0.55 -6.65 29.09
N VAL A 108 -0.76 -6.39 29.05
CA VAL A 108 -1.32 -5.15 28.47
C VAL A 108 -0.89 -3.92 29.28
N GLY A 109 -0.76 -4.03 30.60
CA GLY A 109 -0.22 -2.98 31.46
C GLY A 109 1.24 -2.63 31.13
N VAL A 110 2.10 -3.64 30.99
CA VAL A 110 3.50 -3.49 30.57
C VAL A 110 3.59 -2.88 29.16
N HIS A 111 2.82 -3.40 28.20
CA HIS A 111 2.77 -2.85 26.84
C HIS A 111 2.40 -1.35 26.81
N LYS A 112 1.40 -0.94 27.60
CA LYS A 112 1.03 0.48 27.76
C LYS A 112 2.13 1.32 28.40
N LEU A 113 2.92 0.77 29.32
CA LEU A 113 4.08 1.46 29.89
C LEU A 113 5.18 1.64 28.85
N CYS A 114 5.50 0.60 28.07
CA CYS A 114 6.47 0.69 26.98
C CYS A 114 6.08 1.75 25.94
N ILE A 115 4.80 1.80 25.52
CA ILE A 115 4.32 2.83 24.57
C ILE A 115 4.53 4.25 25.11
N ARG A 116 4.31 4.49 26.41
CA ARG A 116 4.57 5.81 27.04
C ARG A 116 6.05 6.17 27.08
N MET A 117 6.95 5.18 26.97
CA MET A 117 8.39 5.37 26.82
C MET A 117 8.83 5.37 25.35
N GLY A 118 7.89 5.43 24.39
CA GLY A 118 8.18 5.45 22.95
C GLY A 118 8.47 4.08 22.31
N VAL A 119 8.23 2.96 23.01
CA VAL A 119 8.59 1.62 22.55
C VAL A 119 7.38 0.70 22.41
N HIS A 120 7.18 0.13 21.23
CA HIS A 120 6.20 -0.93 21.00
C HIS A 120 6.80 -2.31 21.29
N VAL A 121 6.48 -2.90 22.44
CA VAL A 121 6.83 -4.31 22.74
C VAL A 121 5.66 -5.20 22.34
N LEU A 122 5.83 -5.99 21.27
CA LEU A 122 4.84 -6.92 20.74
C LEU A 122 5.35 -8.37 20.79
N PRO A 123 4.48 -9.37 21.00
CA PRO A 123 4.86 -10.76 20.86
C PRO A 123 5.06 -11.10 19.37
N VAL A 124 6.12 -11.83 19.04
CA VAL A 124 6.29 -12.44 17.71
C VAL A 124 5.21 -13.51 17.54
N HIS A 125 4.17 -13.20 16.78
CA HIS A 125 2.95 -13.99 16.67
C HIS A 125 2.21 -13.64 15.37
N TYR A 126 1.47 -14.59 14.79
CA TYR A 126 0.71 -14.41 13.53
C TYR A 126 -0.44 -13.37 13.58
N TYR A 127 -0.67 -12.73 14.72
CA TYR A 127 -1.61 -11.60 14.88
C TYR A 127 -0.89 -10.25 15.02
N SER A 128 0.45 -10.25 15.05
CA SER A 128 1.25 -9.03 14.96
C SER A 128 1.18 -8.51 13.52
N PRO A 129 0.91 -7.22 13.29
CA PRO A 129 1.05 -6.61 11.98
C PRO A 129 2.52 -6.41 11.58
N VAL A 130 3.44 -6.43 12.56
CA VAL A 130 4.88 -6.35 12.33
C VAL A 130 5.40 -7.75 11.94
N PRO A 131 6.01 -7.92 10.76
CA PRO A 131 6.54 -9.20 10.29
C PRO A 131 7.79 -9.63 11.08
N ASN A 132 8.10 -10.93 11.01
CA ASN A 132 9.30 -11.50 11.59
C ASN A 132 10.45 -11.44 10.58
N ILE A 133 11.31 -10.42 10.65
CA ILE A 133 12.40 -10.22 9.67
C ILE A 133 13.37 -11.41 9.54
N LEU A 134 13.58 -12.18 10.61
CA LEU A 134 14.41 -13.40 10.57
C LEU A 134 13.76 -14.52 9.76
N GLU A 135 12.42 -14.58 9.80
CA GLU A 135 11.64 -15.52 8.99
C GLU A 135 11.55 -15.06 7.54
N LEU A 136 11.35 -13.75 7.28
CA LEU A 136 11.42 -13.19 5.93
C LEU A 136 12.74 -13.55 5.24
N LYS A 137 13.89 -13.32 5.89
CA LYS A 137 15.21 -13.73 5.35
C LYS A 137 15.27 -15.23 5.07
N ARG A 138 14.80 -16.07 6.00
CA ARG A 138 14.79 -17.54 5.86
C ARG A 138 13.90 -18.04 4.72
N THR A 139 12.80 -17.35 4.42
CA THR A 139 11.79 -17.77 3.44
C THR A 139 11.75 -16.92 2.17
N LYS A 140 12.75 -16.05 1.92
CA LYS A 140 12.81 -15.12 0.78
C LYS A 140 12.24 -15.70 -0.53
N ALA A 141 12.75 -16.86 -0.96
CA ALA A 141 12.35 -17.54 -2.20
C ALA A 141 10.85 -17.97 -2.29
N GLU A 142 10.11 -17.94 -1.19
CA GLU A 142 8.67 -18.25 -1.12
C GLU A 142 7.79 -17.01 -1.37
N TRP A 143 8.24 -15.80 -0.96
CA TRP A 143 7.44 -14.56 -0.98
C TRP A 143 8.00 -13.45 -1.87
N SER A 144 9.30 -13.44 -2.17
CA SER A 144 9.95 -12.30 -2.83
C SER A 144 9.75 -12.24 -4.35
N ARG A 145 8.86 -13.04 -4.92
CA ARG A 145 8.67 -13.07 -6.38
C ARG A 145 7.87 -11.85 -6.84
N PRO A 146 8.19 -11.24 -7.98
CA PRO A 146 7.34 -10.21 -8.57
C PRO A 146 5.96 -10.81 -8.86
N SER A 147 4.91 -10.03 -8.63
CA SER A 147 3.55 -10.48 -8.91
C SER A 147 3.09 -10.01 -10.29
N ASP A 148 2.30 -10.84 -10.99
CA ASP A 148 1.70 -10.51 -12.30
C ASP A 148 0.66 -9.36 -12.25
N LEU A 149 0.46 -8.73 -11.09
CA LEU A 149 -0.51 -7.66 -10.83
C LEU A 149 -1.94 -7.95 -11.37
N PRO A 150 -2.53 -9.12 -11.05
CA PRO A 150 -3.82 -9.53 -11.59
C PRO A 150 -4.93 -8.50 -11.29
N GLY A 151 -5.68 -8.15 -12.33
CA GLY A 151 -6.76 -7.16 -12.26
C GLY A 151 -6.31 -5.70 -12.42
N ILE A 152 -5.01 -5.43 -12.60
CA ILE A 152 -4.46 -4.11 -12.92
C ILE A 152 -3.92 -4.16 -14.36
N HIS A 153 -4.27 -3.17 -15.18
CA HIS A 153 -3.68 -3.04 -16.51
C HIS A 153 -2.30 -2.37 -16.42
N VAL A 154 -1.26 -3.08 -16.84
CA VAL A 154 0.12 -2.59 -16.86
C VAL A 154 0.70 -2.75 -18.25
N ASP A 155 1.02 -1.63 -18.89
CA ASP A 155 1.78 -1.57 -20.13
C ASP A 155 3.03 -0.70 -19.88
N LEU A 156 4.18 -1.35 -19.69
CA LEU A 156 5.43 -0.68 -19.36
C LEU A 156 6.01 0.11 -20.54
N ASP A 157 5.70 -0.30 -21.77
CA ASP A 157 6.21 0.36 -22.96
C ASP A 157 5.41 1.65 -23.22
N ALA A 158 4.10 1.62 -23.00
CA ALA A 158 3.25 2.82 -22.99
C ALA A 158 3.62 3.79 -21.85
N GLN A 159 3.87 3.29 -20.63
CA GLN A 159 4.32 4.12 -19.50
C GLN A 159 5.68 4.79 -19.79
N LEU A 160 6.63 4.06 -20.38
CA LEU A 160 7.92 4.61 -20.79
C LEU A 160 7.78 5.66 -21.90
N GLN A 161 6.93 5.43 -22.89
CA GLN A 161 6.61 6.42 -23.92
C GLN A 161 5.97 7.68 -23.32
N LEU A 162 5.08 7.53 -22.33
CA LEU A 162 4.48 8.65 -21.61
C LEU A 162 5.51 9.43 -20.81
N LEU A 163 6.37 8.78 -20.02
CA LEU A 163 7.47 9.47 -19.33
C LEU A 163 8.40 10.18 -20.31
N THR A 164 8.66 9.59 -21.48
CA THR A 164 9.45 10.24 -22.53
C THR A 164 8.77 11.52 -23.03
N SER A 165 7.47 11.49 -23.31
CA SER A 165 6.73 12.68 -23.80
C SER A 165 6.52 13.76 -22.72
N VAL A 166 6.43 13.37 -21.45
CA VAL A 166 6.22 14.26 -20.29
C VAL A 166 7.54 14.88 -19.81
N CYS A 167 8.62 14.11 -19.71
CA CYS A 167 9.86 14.56 -19.07
C CYS A 167 10.94 14.99 -20.07
N ALA A 168 11.13 14.28 -21.20
CA ALA A 168 12.23 14.57 -22.13
C ALA A 168 12.28 16.03 -22.65
N PRO A 169 11.14 16.70 -22.95
CA PRO A 169 11.15 18.11 -23.37
C PRO A 169 11.75 19.08 -22.33
N TYR A 170 11.80 18.70 -21.05
CA TYR A 170 12.25 19.56 -19.94
C TYR A 170 13.59 19.11 -19.34
N GLN A 171 14.29 18.13 -19.94
CA GLN A 171 15.59 17.64 -19.45
C GLN A 171 16.59 18.75 -19.15
N PHE A 172 16.65 19.79 -19.99
CA PHE A 172 17.57 20.91 -19.80
C PHE A 172 17.25 21.78 -18.56
N GLU A 173 16.03 21.71 -18.02
CA GLU A 173 15.61 22.45 -16.83
C GLU A 173 16.00 21.73 -15.53
N TYR A 174 16.04 20.39 -15.53
CA TYR A 174 16.28 19.58 -14.34
C TYR A 174 17.60 18.79 -14.33
N LYS A 175 18.32 18.69 -15.45
CA LYS A 175 19.62 17.97 -15.53
C LYS A 175 20.62 18.48 -14.50
N GLY A 176 21.29 17.56 -13.81
CA GLY A 176 22.18 17.88 -12.69
C GLY A 176 21.44 18.24 -11.39
N ASN A 177 20.12 18.12 -11.36
CA ASN A 177 19.25 18.29 -10.20
C ASN A 177 19.40 19.64 -9.44
N PRO A 178 19.43 20.80 -10.13
CA PRO A 178 19.74 22.08 -9.50
C PRO A 178 18.73 22.49 -8.43
N HIS A 179 17.43 22.42 -8.71
CA HIS A 179 16.38 22.80 -7.76
C HIS A 179 16.26 21.81 -6.59
N TYR A 180 16.45 20.52 -6.86
CA TYR A 180 16.50 19.48 -5.82
C TYR A 180 17.65 19.72 -4.85
N ARG A 181 18.89 19.92 -5.35
CA ARG A 181 20.07 20.24 -4.54
C ARG A 181 19.86 21.53 -3.74
N GLU A 182 19.35 22.58 -4.37
CA GLU A 182 19.05 23.83 -3.68
C GLU A 182 17.99 23.66 -2.57
N GLY A 183 16.99 22.77 -2.77
CA GLY A 183 16.01 22.41 -1.73
C GLY A 183 16.65 21.65 -0.56
N GLN A 184 17.58 20.73 -0.84
CA GLN A 184 18.36 20.05 0.20
C GLN A 184 19.27 21.02 0.97
N ASP A 185 20.01 21.88 0.28
CA ASP A 185 20.90 22.90 0.87
C ASP A 185 20.11 23.91 1.74
N LYS A 186 18.85 24.19 1.37
CA LYS A 186 17.91 25.00 2.15
C LYS A 186 17.17 24.23 3.26
N HIS A 187 17.54 22.97 3.49
CA HIS A 187 17.02 22.13 4.57
C HIS A 187 15.49 21.94 4.52
N PHE A 188 14.92 21.77 3.33
CA PHE A 188 13.49 21.49 3.18
C PHE A 188 13.07 20.13 3.74
N GLY A 189 13.92 19.11 3.63
CA GLY A 189 13.75 17.78 4.23
C GLY A 189 14.59 16.69 3.55
N PRO A 190 14.78 15.51 4.17
CA PRO A 190 15.23 14.29 3.51
C PRO A 190 14.04 13.56 2.84
N GLY A 191 14.26 12.34 2.32
CA GLY A 191 13.20 11.39 1.95
C GLY A 191 12.95 11.26 0.45
N TYR A 192 12.84 12.38 -0.26
CA TYR A 192 12.53 12.41 -1.70
C TYR A 192 13.79 12.26 -2.56
N GLY A 193 13.76 11.47 -3.65
CA GLY A 193 14.93 11.21 -4.49
C GLY A 193 15.13 12.19 -5.67
N PRO A 194 16.36 12.28 -6.22
CA PRO A 194 16.67 13.20 -7.31
C PRO A 194 15.93 12.85 -8.61
N ILE A 195 15.82 11.58 -8.97
CA ILE A 195 15.16 11.14 -10.22
C ILE A 195 13.65 11.31 -10.16
N GLU A 196 13.07 11.20 -8.96
CA GLU A 196 11.66 11.48 -8.71
C GLU A 196 11.39 13.00 -8.77
N ALA A 197 12.37 13.84 -8.42
CA ALA A 197 12.31 15.28 -8.65
C ALA A 197 12.36 15.63 -10.15
N GLN A 198 13.14 14.92 -10.96
CA GLN A 198 13.12 15.07 -12.43
C GLN A 198 11.77 14.70 -13.03
N ALA A 199 11.21 13.56 -12.61
CA ALA A 199 9.88 13.15 -13.04
C ALA A 199 8.81 14.18 -12.64
N LEU A 200 8.77 14.57 -11.36
CA LEU A 200 7.80 15.53 -10.82
C LEU A 200 7.88 16.89 -11.52
N HIS A 201 9.09 17.37 -11.79
CA HIS A 201 9.32 18.59 -12.59
C HIS A 201 8.72 18.44 -13.99
N GLY A 202 8.99 17.32 -14.68
CA GLY A 202 8.40 17.02 -15.99
C GLY A 202 6.87 17.02 -15.97
N PHE A 203 6.24 16.32 -15.01
CA PHE A 203 4.78 16.29 -14.85
C PHE A 203 4.20 17.71 -14.61
N VAL A 204 4.78 18.49 -13.69
CA VAL A 204 4.30 19.86 -13.42
C VAL A 204 4.49 20.78 -14.63
N ARG A 205 5.58 20.64 -15.39
CA ARG A 205 5.84 21.46 -16.60
C ARG A 205 4.99 21.08 -17.80
N HIS A 206 4.70 19.79 -17.97
CA HIS A 206 3.87 19.26 -19.06
C HIS A 206 2.39 19.60 -18.84
N TYR A 207 1.81 19.16 -17.72
CA TYR A 207 0.37 19.29 -17.46
C TYR A 207 -0.04 20.69 -17.00
N LYS A 208 0.88 21.43 -16.36
CA LYS A 208 0.69 22.81 -15.89
C LYS A 208 -0.53 22.95 -14.96
N PRO A 209 -0.54 22.21 -13.83
CA PRO A 209 -1.67 22.18 -12.90
C PRO A 209 -2.04 23.57 -12.41
N GLY A 210 -3.33 23.88 -12.40
CA GLY A 210 -3.85 25.12 -11.81
C GLY A 210 -3.79 25.07 -10.27
N ARG A 211 -3.95 23.86 -9.72
CA ARG A 211 -3.80 23.52 -8.30
C ARG A 211 -2.93 22.29 -8.13
N ILE A 212 -2.06 22.37 -7.14
CA ILE A 212 -1.36 21.24 -6.56
C ILE A 212 -1.82 21.17 -5.09
N VAL A 213 -2.35 20.02 -4.67
CA VAL A 213 -2.49 19.71 -3.25
C VAL A 213 -1.41 18.69 -2.90
N GLU A 214 -0.62 18.99 -1.88
CA GLU A 214 0.49 18.15 -1.42
C GLU A 214 0.19 17.67 0.00
N VAL A 215 0.42 16.39 0.28
CA VAL A 215 0.31 15.79 1.61
C VAL A 215 1.67 15.18 1.94
N GLY A 216 2.29 15.67 3.01
CA GLY A 216 3.73 15.47 3.28
C GLY A 216 4.56 16.43 2.45
N SER A 217 5.30 17.32 3.10
CA SER A 217 5.94 18.46 2.44
C SER A 217 7.41 18.62 2.78
N GLY A 218 8.23 18.90 1.76
CA GLY A 218 9.67 18.99 1.88
C GLY A 218 10.34 19.45 0.58
N VAL A 219 11.35 18.69 0.11
CA VAL A 219 12.08 19.02 -1.13
C VAL A 219 11.17 18.91 -2.37
N SER A 220 10.18 18.03 -2.34
CA SER A 220 9.08 17.94 -3.31
C SER A 220 8.41 19.32 -3.53
N THR A 221 8.01 19.98 -2.44
CA THR A 221 7.35 21.30 -2.44
C THR A 221 8.22 22.35 -3.11
N TYR A 222 9.53 22.33 -2.80
CA TYR A 222 10.49 23.27 -3.38
C TYR A 222 10.65 23.06 -4.90
N CYS A 223 10.80 21.80 -5.33
CA CYS A 223 10.88 21.44 -6.75
C CYS A 223 9.60 21.82 -7.52
N MET A 224 8.42 21.53 -6.97
CA MET A 224 7.13 21.93 -7.57
C MET A 224 6.98 23.45 -7.65
N SER A 225 7.37 24.18 -6.61
CA SER A 225 7.36 25.65 -6.62
C SER A 225 8.21 26.22 -7.76
N LYS A 226 9.42 25.66 -8.00
CA LYS A 226 10.28 26.07 -9.11
C LYS A 226 9.72 25.71 -10.49
N ALA A 227 9.12 24.53 -10.66
CA ALA A 227 8.42 24.19 -11.89
C ALA A 227 7.20 25.11 -12.15
N LEU A 228 6.48 25.51 -11.11
CA LEU A 228 5.38 26.48 -11.21
C LEU A 228 5.85 27.91 -11.51
N GLU A 229 7.02 28.34 -11.02
CA GLU A 229 7.62 29.63 -11.42
C GLU A 229 7.85 29.70 -12.93
N LEU A 230 8.30 28.61 -13.56
CA LEU A 230 8.47 28.52 -15.01
C LEU A 230 7.10 28.53 -15.73
N ASN A 231 6.12 27.76 -15.25
CA ASN A 231 4.76 27.80 -15.79
C ASN A 231 4.10 29.20 -15.70
N LYS A 232 4.34 29.93 -14.60
CA LYS A 232 3.89 31.31 -14.37
C LYS A 232 4.50 32.29 -15.38
N ARG A 233 5.79 32.13 -15.75
CA ARG A 233 6.45 32.92 -16.81
C ARG A 233 5.85 32.65 -18.20
N GLU A 234 5.33 31.46 -18.43
CA GLU A 234 4.61 31.06 -19.65
C GLU A 234 3.10 31.36 -19.60
N GLY A 235 2.63 32.16 -18.63
CA GLY A 235 1.24 32.59 -18.55
C GLY A 235 0.26 31.54 -18.01
N ARG A 236 0.74 30.39 -17.50
CA ARG A 236 -0.08 29.33 -16.89
C ARG A 236 0.28 29.12 -15.41
N PRO A 237 -0.01 30.09 -14.52
CA PRO A 237 0.32 29.98 -13.10
C PRO A 237 -0.51 28.89 -12.39
N GLY A 238 0.16 28.11 -11.54
CA GLY A 238 -0.49 27.21 -10.57
C GLY A 238 -0.36 27.73 -9.14
N ARG A 239 -0.88 26.96 -8.18
CA ARG A 239 -0.77 27.21 -6.72
C ARG A 239 -0.52 25.91 -5.99
N ILE A 240 0.18 25.94 -4.86
CA ILE A 240 0.41 24.77 -3.99
C ILE A 240 -0.33 24.98 -2.67
N THR A 241 -1.13 24.00 -2.26
CA THR A 241 -1.66 23.86 -0.91
C THR A 241 -1.00 22.65 -0.25
N SER A 242 -0.07 22.90 0.66
CA SER A 242 0.73 21.89 1.37
C SER A 242 0.08 21.53 2.71
N VAL A 243 -0.17 20.24 2.94
CA VAL A 243 -0.75 19.68 4.17
C VAL A 243 0.34 18.92 4.91
N GLU A 244 0.85 19.53 5.98
CA GLU A 244 2.02 19.04 6.71
C GLU A 244 1.83 19.29 8.21
N PRO A 245 1.73 18.27 9.07
CA PRO A 245 1.53 18.46 10.52
C PRO A 245 2.72 19.11 11.25
N TYR A 246 3.95 18.95 10.76
CA TYR A 246 5.19 19.39 11.43
C TYR A 246 6.10 20.21 10.51
N PRO A 247 5.62 21.32 9.90
CA PRO A 247 6.31 21.93 8.77
C PRO A 247 7.61 22.61 9.20
N SER A 248 8.66 22.35 8.42
CA SER A 248 10.02 22.87 8.63
C SER A 248 10.08 24.39 8.56
N ALA A 249 11.13 24.99 9.13
CA ALA A 249 11.32 26.44 9.06
C ALA A 249 11.47 26.93 7.61
N ALA A 250 12.11 26.13 6.75
CA ALA A 250 12.26 26.41 5.31
C ALA A 250 10.89 26.39 4.59
N LEU A 251 10.05 25.39 4.87
CA LEU A 251 8.70 25.29 4.30
C LEU A 251 7.81 26.45 4.75
N ARG A 252 7.84 26.83 6.04
CA ARG A 252 7.12 28.00 6.58
C ARG A 252 7.57 29.34 5.97
N ALA A 253 8.79 29.40 5.46
CA ALA A 253 9.37 30.58 4.84
C ALA A 253 9.23 30.60 3.30
N LEU A 254 8.72 29.53 2.68
CA LEU A 254 8.50 29.47 1.23
C LEU A 254 7.32 30.39 0.84
N PRO A 255 7.51 31.40 -0.03
CA PRO A 255 6.42 32.26 -0.47
C PRO A 255 5.52 31.55 -1.50
N ASP A 256 4.38 32.17 -1.81
CA ASP A 256 3.41 31.74 -2.84
C ASP A 256 2.82 30.32 -2.64
N ILE A 257 2.92 29.72 -1.44
CA ILE A 257 2.20 28.50 -1.04
C ILE A 257 1.13 28.79 0.03
N GLU A 258 0.10 27.95 0.09
CA GLU A 258 -0.82 27.82 1.22
C GLU A 258 -0.37 26.66 2.10
N LEU A 259 -0.12 26.90 3.39
CA LEU A 259 0.37 25.88 4.32
C LEU A 259 -0.67 25.54 5.38
N LEU A 260 -1.23 24.32 5.30
CA LEU A 260 -2.15 23.75 6.26
C LEU A 260 -1.37 22.92 7.28
N ALA A 261 -0.94 23.57 8.37
CA ALA A 261 -0.07 23.00 9.40
C ALA A 261 -0.80 22.00 10.33
N GLN A 262 -1.29 20.88 9.79
CA GLN A 262 -2.14 19.92 10.49
C GLN A 262 -2.07 18.50 9.90
N PRO A 263 -2.45 17.45 10.67
CA PRO A 263 -2.65 16.10 10.13
C PRO A 263 -3.70 16.10 9.01
N VAL A 264 -3.44 15.35 7.93
CA VAL A 264 -4.31 15.35 6.74
C VAL A 264 -5.75 14.92 7.01
N GLN A 265 -5.95 14.06 8.00
CA GLN A 265 -7.27 13.59 8.47
C GLN A 265 -8.15 14.72 9.04
N HIS A 266 -7.58 15.89 9.36
CA HIS A 266 -8.29 17.08 9.81
C HIS A 266 -8.54 18.09 8.67
N THR A 267 -8.03 17.82 7.47
CA THR A 267 -8.22 18.69 6.29
C THR A 267 -9.59 18.42 5.67
N ASP A 268 -10.32 19.50 5.38
CA ASP A 268 -11.64 19.41 4.78
C ASP A 268 -11.57 18.75 3.40
N LEU A 269 -12.49 17.82 3.11
CA LEU A 269 -12.52 17.08 1.84
C LEU A 269 -12.74 18.00 0.62
N SER A 270 -13.22 19.23 0.81
CA SER A 270 -13.27 20.26 -0.24
C SER A 270 -11.90 20.64 -0.79
N VAL A 271 -10.81 20.55 -0.02
CA VAL A 271 -9.45 20.80 -0.53
C VAL A 271 -9.13 19.83 -1.67
N PHE A 272 -9.30 18.53 -1.44
CA PHE A 272 -9.07 17.49 -2.43
C PHE A 272 -10.12 17.46 -3.54
N THR A 273 -11.41 17.53 -3.17
CA THR A 273 -12.51 17.51 -4.15
C THR A 273 -12.63 18.80 -4.94
N SER A 274 -11.85 19.85 -4.64
CA SER A 274 -11.70 21.04 -5.50
C SER A 274 -10.85 20.76 -6.75
N LEU A 275 -9.92 19.81 -6.71
CA LEU A 275 -9.05 19.42 -7.83
C LEU A 275 -9.89 19.01 -9.05
N GLY A 276 -9.42 19.36 -10.24
CA GLY A 276 -10.04 19.03 -11.52
C GLY A 276 -9.06 18.46 -12.54
N GLU A 277 -9.50 18.42 -13.80
CA GLU A 277 -8.70 17.93 -14.92
C GLU A 277 -7.35 18.68 -15.03
N GLY A 278 -6.25 17.92 -15.03
CA GLY A 278 -4.89 18.45 -15.09
C GLY A 278 -4.33 19.01 -13.78
N ASP A 279 -5.12 19.10 -12.71
CA ASP A 279 -4.61 19.40 -11.37
C ASP A 279 -3.89 18.18 -10.76
N LEU A 280 -3.00 18.42 -9.79
CA LEU A 280 -2.15 17.40 -9.17
C LEU A 280 -2.49 17.20 -7.69
N LEU A 281 -2.66 15.95 -7.28
CA LEU A 281 -2.54 15.51 -5.88
C LEU A 281 -1.20 14.81 -5.71
N PHE A 282 -0.37 15.29 -4.78
CA PHE A 282 0.88 14.65 -4.38
C PHE A 282 0.73 14.06 -2.98
N ILE A 283 1.10 12.79 -2.81
CA ILE A 283 1.00 12.04 -1.56
C ILE A 283 2.37 11.45 -1.21
N ASP A 284 2.89 11.87 -0.07
CA ASP A 284 4.05 11.31 0.62
C ASP A 284 3.67 11.18 2.12
N SER A 285 3.20 9.99 2.51
CA SER A 285 2.43 9.78 3.75
C SER A 285 3.24 9.05 4.84
N SER A 286 2.64 8.62 5.94
CA SER A 286 3.31 7.70 6.88
C SER A 286 3.50 6.27 6.35
N HIS A 287 3.06 5.97 5.11
CA HIS A 287 3.15 4.71 4.36
C HIS A 287 2.66 3.44 5.09
N THR A 288 2.05 3.60 6.27
CA THR A 288 1.68 2.53 7.19
C THR A 288 0.17 2.45 7.35
N VAL A 289 -0.42 1.32 6.93
CA VAL A 289 -1.86 1.02 7.09
C VAL A 289 -2.18 0.81 8.58
N ARG A 290 -2.89 1.76 9.21
CA ARG A 290 -3.27 1.68 10.63
C ARG A 290 -4.60 2.41 10.92
N PRO A 291 -5.36 2.02 11.97
CA PRO A 291 -6.54 2.76 12.40
C PRO A 291 -6.22 4.22 12.70
N GLY A 292 -6.99 5.16 12.13
CA GLY A 292 -6.73 6.60 12.22
C GLY A 292 -5.53 7.10 11.41
N GLY A 293 -4.87 6.23 10.63
CA GLY A 293 -3.76 6.59 9.76
C GLY A 293 -4.17 7.49 8.59
N ASP A 294 -3.21 8.27 8.12
CA ASP A 294 -3.26 9.10 6.93
C ASP A 294 -3.45 8.27 5.66
N VAL A 295 -2.66 7.21 5.46
CA VAL A 295 -2.81 6.23 4.36
C VAL A 295 -4.26 5.77 4.18
N ASN A 296 -4.92 5.38 5.28
CA ASN A 296 -6.30 4.92 5.23
C ASN A 296 -7.26 6.05 4.83
N PHE A 297 -7.08 7.26 5.36
CA PHE A 297 -7.89 8.42 4.99
C PHE A 297 -7.70 8.79 3.50
N LEU A 298 -6.45 8.83 3.04
CA LEU A 298 -6.10 9.17 1.66
C LEU A 298 -6.69 8.15 0.69
N VAL A 299 -6.38 6.87 0.85
CA VAL A 299 -6.77 5.83 -0.12
C VAL A 299 -8.27 5.47 -0.04
N LEU A 300 -8.89 5.51 1.14
CA LEU A 300 -10.29 5.10 1.32
C LEU A 300 -11.28 6.28 1.28
N GLU A 301 -10.87 7.50 1.67
CA GLU A 301 -11.77 8.65 1.69
C GLU A 301 -11.44 9.72 0.62
N VAL A 302 -10.17 10.00 0.35
CA VAL A 302 -9.78 11.03 -0.64
C VAL A 302 -9.82 10.51 -2.08
N LEU A 303 -9.00 9.50 -2.42
CA LEU A 303 -8.86 9.02 -3.80
C LEU A 303 -10.20 8.66 -4.48
N PRO A 304 -11.16 7.97 -3.82
CA PRO A 304 -12.44 7.60 -4.45
C PRO A 304 -13.38 8.78 -4.76
N ARG A 305 -13.06 9.99 -4.27
CA ARG A 305 -13.87 11.22 -4.43
C ARG A 305 -13.26 12.25 -5.39
N LEU A 306 -12.07 12.01 -5.91
CA LEU A 306 -11.44 12.90 -6.89
C LEU A 306 -12.28 12.97 -8.18
N LYS A 307 -12.25 14.13 -8.85
CA LYS A 307 -12.88 14.29 -10.16
C LYS A 307 -12.03 13.60 -11.24
N PRO A 308 -12.63 13.15 -12.36
CA PRO A 308 -11.87 12.69 -13.52
C PRO A 308 -10.82 13.70 -13.99
N GLY A 309 -9.71 13.18 -14.53
CA GLY A 309 -8.60 13.97 -15.04
C GLY A 309 -7.63 14.53 -14.00
N VAL A 310 -7.89 14.35 -12.69
CA VAL A 310 -6.91 14.65 -11.64
C VAL A 310 -5.76 13.66 -11.74
N ILE A 311 -4.53 14.18 -11.72
CA ILE A 311 -3.28 13.42 -11.67
C ILE A 311 -2.96 13.16 -10.20
N VAL A 312 -2.56 11.93 -9.86
CA VAL A 312 -2.18 11.55 -8.49
C VAL A 312 -0.77 11.00 -8.51
N HIS A 313 0.15 11.66 -7.81
CA HIS A 313 1.47 11.14 -7.45
C HIS A 313 1.39 10.51 -6.08
N ILE A 314 1.86 9.27 -5.93
CA ILE A 314 2.04 8.59 -4.65
C ILE A 314 3.51 8.14 -4.56
N HIS A 315 4.22 8.62 -3.55
CA HIS A 315 5.61 8.26 -3.27
C HIS A 315 5.70 6.88 -2.58
N ASP A 316 6.88 6.26 -2.59
CA ASP A 316 7.16 4.98 -1.91
C ASP A 316 6.23 3.81 -2.29
N ILE A 317 6.03 3.65 -3.60
CA ILE A 317 5.27 2.53 -4.17
C ILE A 317 6.20 1.54 -4.89
N TYR A 318 6.20 0.28 -4.43
CA TYR A 318 7.24 -0.72 -4.76
C TYR A 318 6.83 -1.78 -5.81
N LEU A 319 5.79 -1.52 -6.61
CA LEU A 319 5.27 -2.47 -7.60
C LEU A 319 6.36 -2.93 -8.60
N PRO A 320 6.36 -4.21 -9.04
CA PRO A 320 5.33 -5.24 -8.86
C PRO A 320 5.38 -5.98 -7.51
N TYR A 321 6.30 -5.61 -6.61
CA TYR A 321 6.39 -6.10 -5.24
C TYR A 321 5.44 -5.31 -4.33
N ASP A 322 5.13 -5.84 -3.14
CA ASP A 322 4.27 -5.18 -2.15
C ASP A 322 4.98 -4.84 -0.84
N TYR A 323 6.32 -4.83 -0.88
CA TYR A 323 7.22 -4.52 0.21
C TYR A 323 8.34 -3.57 -0.23
N GLN A 324 8.81 -2.75 0.71
CA GLN A 324 10.01 -1.91 0.53
C GLN A 324 11.29 -2.74 0.43
N ARG A 325 12.31 -2.17 -0.23
CA ARG A 325 13.54 -2.89 -0.61
C ARG A 325 14.43 -3.32 0.56
N ASP A 326 14.21 -2.77 1.75
CA ASP A 326 14.91 -3.08 3.00
C ASP A 326 14.03 -3.80 4.03
N THR A 327 12.89 -4.39 3.63
CA THR A 327 11.91 -5.04 4.54
C THR A 327 12.50 -6.13 5.45
N CYS A 328 13.67 -6.67 5.12
CA CYS A 328 14.41 -7.64 5.94
C CYS A 328 15.33 -7.01 7.02
N GLU A 329 15.63 -5.70 6.95
CA GLU A 329 16.58 -5.00 7.82
C GLU A 329 15.97 -3.79 8.56
N THR A 330 14.70 -3.49 8.31
CA THR A 330 13.98 -2.34 8.87
C THR A 330 13.09 -2.68 10.06
N PHE A 331 12.72 -1.65 10.83
CA PHE A 331 11.63 -1.70 11.81
C PHE A 331 10.34 -1.05 11.30
N PHE A 332 10.41 -0.30 10.20
CA PHE A 332 9.29 0.43 9.60
C PHE A 332 8.83 -0.32 8.36
N HIS A 333 7.82 -1.18 8.52
CA HIS A 333 7.27 -1.96 7.40
C HIS A 333 6.08 -1.22 6.80
N TRP A 334 6.36 -0.49 5.72
CA TRP A 334 5.39 0.20 4.91
C TRP A 334 4.48 -0.79 4.17
N THR A 335 3.20 -0.46 4.16
CA THR A 335 2.10 -1.32 3.69
C THR A 335 1.14 -0.57 2.76
N GLU A 336 1.43 0.70 2.47
CA GLU A 336 0.69 1.54 1.52
C GLU A 336 0.70 0.95 0.10
N THR A 337 1.82 0.38 -0.36
CA THR A 337 1.88 -0.30 -1.67
C THR A 337 0.80 -1.37 -1.82
N SER A 338 0.57 -2.20 -0.80
CA SER A 338 -0.48 -3.24 -0.81
C SER A 338 -1.89 -2.64 -0.87
N LEU A 339 -2.14 -1.53 -0.16
CA LEU A 339 -3.45 -0.86 -0.15
C LEU A 339 -3.73 -0.09 -1.45
N VAL A 340 -2.74 0.62 -1.98
CA VAL A 340 -2.82 1.33 -3.27
C VAL A 340 -3.00 0.33 -4.42
N ARG A 341 -2.30 -0.80 -4.39
CA ARG A 341 -2.54 -1.93 -5.30
C ARG A 341 -3.99 -2.40 -5.21
N ALA A 342 -4.52 -2.64 -4.01
CA ALA A 342 -5.91 -3.06 -3.83
C ALA A 342 -6.92 -2.02 -4.34
N TYR A 343 -6.64 -0.73 -4.20
CA TYR A 343 -7.44 0.37 -4.75
C TYR A 343 -7.47 0.38 -6.30
N MET A 344 -6.38 -0.02 -6.96
CA MET A 344 -6.31 -0.10 -8.43
C MET A 344 -6.91 -1.38 -9.01
N THR A 345 -6.87 -2.49 -8.28
CA THR A 345 -7.35 -3.80 -8.76
C THR A 345 -8.82 -3.76 -9.17
N HIS A 346 -9.09 -4.03 -10.45
CA HIS A 346 -10.42 -3.97 -11.08
C HIS A 346 -11.15 -2.62 -10.93
N ASN A 347 -10.42 -1.52 -10.75
CA ASN A 347 -10.99 -0.18 -10.63
C ASN A 347 -10.88 0.59 -11.96
N PRO A 348 -11.98 0.73 -12.75
CA PRO A 348 -11.94 1.40 -14.05
C PRO A 348 -11.82 2.94 -13.95
N LYS A 349 -11.93 3.50 -12.73
CA LYS A 349 -11.84 4.96 -12.49
C LYS A 349 -10.40 5.45 -12.34
N VAL A 350 -9.40 4.59 -12.54
CA VAL A 350 -8.00 4.95 -12.39
C VAL A 350 -7.15 4.23 -13.43
N GLU A 351 -6.11 4.90 -13.91
CA GLU A 351 -5.12 4.37 -14.84
C GLU A 351 -3.72 4.76 -14.38
N ILE A 352 -2.75 3.87 -14.60
CA ILE A 352 -1.34 4.14 -14.32
C ILE A 352 -0.77 4.94 -15.49
N LEU A 353 -0.32 6.17 -15.22
CA LEU A 353 0.46 6.97 -16.16
C LEU A 353 1.92 6.49 -16.19
N ALA A 354 2.50 6.23 -15.02
CA ALA A 354 3.85 5.69 -14.86
C ALA A 354 4.06 5.09 -13.47
N CYS A 355 4.65 3.90 -13.37
CA CYS A 355 5.13 3.33 -12.12
C CYS A 355 6.67 3.24 -12.16
N MET A 356 7.35 4.17 -11.49
CA MET A 356 8.80 4.31 -11.67
C MET A 356 9.60 3.14 -11.10
N SER A 357 9.12 2.48 -10.06
CA SER A 357 9.71 1.26 -9.49
C SER A 357 9.61 0.09 -10.47
N HIS A 358 8.43 -0.14 -11.06
CA HIS A 358 8.25 -1.20 -12.06
C HIS A 358 9.10 -0.94 -13.31
N LEU A 359 9.16 0.33 -13.77
CA LEU A 359 10.05 0.72 -14.86
C LEU A 359 11.54 0.62 -14.49
N HIS A 360 11.92 0.83 -13.23
CA HIS A 360 13.30 0.60 -12.76
C HIS A 360 13.67 -0.89 -12.90
N TYR A 361 12.80 -1.81 -12.47
CA TYR A 361 13.07 -3.24 -12.53
C TYR A 361 13.12 -3.78 -13.97
N GLU A 362 12.20 -3.34 -14.84
CA GLU A 362 11.94 -3.97 -16.15
C GLU A 362 12.38 -3.12 -17.36
N ARG A 363 12.65 -1.82 -17.18
CA ARG A 363 12.90 -0.83 -18.25
C ARG A 363 14.01 0.18 -17.93
N ALA A 364 14.95 -0.17 -17.06
CA ALA A 364 16.04 0.73 -16.62
C ALA A 364 16.76 1.45 -17.78
N GLN A 365 17.11 0.74 -18.86
CA GLN A 365 17.77 1.33 -20.04
C GLN A 365 16.91 2.41 -20.73
N GLY A 366 15.59 2.24 -20.73
CA GLY A 366 14.66 3.25 -21.23
C GLY A 366 14.61 4.47 -20.32
N MET A 367 14.54 4.26 -19.00
CA MET A 367 14.58 5.35 -18.03
C MET A 367 15.86 6.20 -18.13
N GLN A 368 17.01 5.60 -18.46
CA GLN A 368 18.26 6.34 -18.69
C GLN A 368 18.21 7.29 -19.90
N GLN A 369 17.29 7.06 -20.86
CA GLN A 369 17.05 7.98 -21.98
C GLN A 369 16.16 9.16 -21.56
N VAL A 370 15.29 8.97 -20.57
CA VAL A 370 14.37 9.99 -20.04
C VAL A 370 15.01 10.85 -18.94
N PHE A 371 15.87 10.26 -18.12
CA PHE A 371 16.49 10.88 -16.94
C PHE A 371 18.03 10.84 -17.07
N PRO A 372 18.68 11.95 -17.45
CA PRO A 372 20.11 11.95 -17.81
C PRO A 372 21.06 11.75 -16.62
N ASP A 373 20.56 11.88 -15.39
CA ASP A 373 21.32 11.65 -14.16
C ASP A 373 21.06 10.25 -13.54
N TYR A 374 20.18 9.44 -14.14
CA TYR A 374 19.73 8.16 -13.57
C TYR A 374 20.77 7.04 -13.69
N VAL A 375 21.19 6.52 -12.55
CA VAL A 375 22.08 5.36 -12.42
C VAL A 375 21.31 4.27 -11.68
N PRO A 376 20.79 3.21 -12.34
CA PRO A 376 19.96 2.22 -11.67
C PRO A 376 20.72 1.49 -10.55
N GLN A 377 20.15 1.45 -9.34
CA GLN A 377 20.56 0.49 -8.31
C GLN A 377 20.42 -0.95 -8.81
N ALA A 378 21.27 -1.85 -8.31
CA ALA A 378 21.11 -3.29 -8.52
C ALA A 378 19.84 -3.81 -7.83
N ASN A 379 19.16 -4.78 -8.46
CA ASN A 379 17.95 -5.44 -7.96
C ASN A 379 18.22 -6.89 -7.53
N ASP A 380 17.55 -7.33 -6.47
CA ASP A 380 17.58 -8.70 -5.93
C ASP A 380 16.16 -9.09 -5.49
N GLU A 381 15.32 -9.55 -6.43
CA GLU A 381 13.92 -9.93 -6.17
C GLU A 381 13.14 -8.81 -5.43
N GLY A 382 13.26 -7.59 -5.93
CA GLY A 382 12.69 -6.36 -5.36
C GLY A 382 13.55 -5.72 -4.27
N LEU A 383 14.34 -6.52 -3.55
CA LEU A 383 15.19 -6.05 -2.44
C LEU A 383 16.45 -5.33 -2.94
N GLN A 384 17.14 -4.63 -2.03
CA GLN A 384 18.54 -4.29 -2.20
C GLN A 384 19.41 -5.55 -2.05
N PRO A 385 20.53 -5.69 -2.78
CA PRO A 385 21.45 -6.83 -2.60
C PRO A 385 21.98 -6.94 -1.16
N GLU A 386 22.12 -8.17 -0.66
CA GLU A 386 22.39 -8.48 0.76
C GLU A 386 23.68 -7.85 1.35
N GLN A 387 24.63 -7.39 0.53
CA GLN A 387 25.80 -6.65 1.02
C GLN A 387 25.51 -5.19 1.44
N TYR A 388 24.30 -4.68 1.19
CA TYR A 388 23.88 -3.32 1.53
C TYR A 388 22.86 -3.31 2.67
N SER A 389 22.71 -2.16 3.33
CA SER A 389 21.80 -1.99 4.47
C SER A 389 21.15 -0.61 4.46
N PRO A 390 20.12 -0.35 5.29
CA PRO A 390 19.54 1.00 5.44
C PRO A 390 20.56 2.07 5.83
N THR A 391 21.65 1.70 6.52
CA THR A 391 22.74 2.62 6.90
C THR A 391 23.89 2.66 5.89
N SER A 392 23.83 1.86 4.82
CA SER A 392 24.82 1.78 3.76
C SER A 392 24.14 1.25 2.49
N PRO A 393 23.27 2.06 1.85
CA PRO A 393 22.42 1.61 0.75
C PRO A 393 23.23 1.30 -0.51
N ALA A 394 22.61 0.55 -1.42
CA ALA A 394 23.15 0.25 -2.73
C ALA A 394 23.44 1.55 -3.52
N PRO A 395 24.57 1.66 -4.24
CA PRO A 395 24.88 2.83 -5.05
C PRO A 395 23.92 2.93 -6.25
N GLY A 396 23.55 4.17 -6.59
CA GLY A 396 22.59 4.50 -7.64
C GLY A 396 21.24 4.95 -7.10
N ASP A 397 20.28 5.11 -8.01
CA ASP A 397 18.91 5.55 -7.75
C ASP A 397 17.92 4.38 -7.83
N PHE A 398 16.89 4.43 -6.97
CA PHE A 398 15.69 3.62 -7.06
C PHE A 398 14.46 4.55 -6.96
N PRO A 399 13.93 5.03 -8.10
CA PRO A 399 12.73 5.87 -8.09
C PRO A 399 11.48 5.00 -7.89
N CYS A 400 10.60 5.42 -6.99
CA CYS A 400 9.45 4.65 -6.50
C CYS A 400 8.12 5.41 -6.56
N SER A 401 8.07 6.60 -7.18
CA SER A 401 6.83 7.30 -7.49
C SER A 401 5.89 6.50 -8.40
N LEU A 402 4.62 6.43 -8.02
CA LEU A 402 3.50 6.00 -8.85
C LEU A 402 2.67 7.22 -9.27
N TYR A 403 2.54 7.41 -10.59
CA TYR A 403 1.67 8.41 -11.20
C TYR A 403 0.41 7.75 -11.76
N LEU A 404 -0.74 8.22 -11.32
CA LEU A 404 -2.07 7.79 -11.75
C LEU A 404 -2.83 8.95 -12.39
N ILE A 405 -3.82 8.62 -13.22
CA ILE A 405 -4.89 9.54 -13.63
C ILE A 405 -6.25 8.95 -13.29
N THR A 406 -7.17 9.82 -12.88
CA THR A 406 -8.56 9.47 -12.57
C THR A 406 -9.45 9.55 -13.81
N LYS A 407 -10.47 8.69 -13.90
CA LYS A 407 -11.39 8.52 -15.05
C LYS A 407 -12.86 8.63 -14.67
#